data_AF-A0A239LFY9-F1
#
_entry.id   AF-A0A239LFY9-F1
#
_cell.length_a   1.000
_cell.length_b   1.000
_cell.length_c   1.000
_cell.angle_alpha   90.00
_cell.angle_beta   90.00
_cell.angle_gamma   90.00
#
_symmetry.space_group_name_H-M   'P 1'
#
loop_
_entity.id
_entity.type
_entity.pdbx_description
1 polymer ?
#
loop_
_entity_poly.entity_id
_entity_poly.type
_entity_poly.pdbx_seq_one_letter_code
_entity_poly.pdbx_strand_id
1 'polypeptide(L)'
;MNHILSASLGLCLAAFSPLAVQADITRGCNVVIFSSNSNFVPTHRTLAEIKTQGSCRNKSEANKCRSRAYNAGKSCVNDLWAARWTHSVPLSCKTLSGGRTGARLVWNGIIAQLPNGNNSLKDRIEFESCCRADRLQGSDTVHVKWVATGDKGCGPSRSGNKSFFGGSTFEAEYGVNCTSLREAGLCGTPTRTNK
;
A
#
# COMPACT_ATOMS: atom_id res chain seq x y z
N MET A 1 25.20 -69.72 -45.00
CA MET A 1 24.28 -69.95 -43.86
C MET A 1 25.07 -69.63 -42.60
N ASN A 2 24.95 -68.41 -42.05
CA ASN A 2 23.98 -68.02 -41.00
C ASN A 2 24.25 -68.82 -39.69
N HIS A 3 24.51 -68.26 -38.49
CA HIS A 3 24.05 -67.00 -37.88
C HIS A 3 25.01 -66.45 -36.81
N ILE A 4 24.83 -65.15 -36.58
CA ILE A 4 25.48 -64.22 -35.65
C ILE A 4 24.91 -64.38 -34.23
N LEU A 5 25.77 -64.33 -33.20
CA LEU A 5 25.37 -64.24 -31.78
C LEU A 5 25.32 -62.77 -31.34
N SER A 6 24.14 -62.36 -30.87
CA SER A 6 23.79 -61.01 -30.42
C SER A 6 24.40 -60.67 -29.05
N ALA A 7 25.00 -59.49 -28.94
CA ALA A 7 25.38 -58.85 -27.68
C ALA A 7 24.19 -58.06 -27.11
N SER A 8 23.80 -58.34 -25.86
CA SER A 8 22.75 -57.62 -25.13
C SER A 8 23.31 -56.31 -24.56
N LEU A 9 22.93 -55.19 -25.15
CA LEU A 9 23.18 -53.85 -24.61
C LEU A 9 22.19 -53.57 -23.48
N GLY A 10 22.66 -53.57 -22.23
CA GLY A 10 21.88 -53.15 -21.07
C GLY A 10 21.67 -51.64 -21.06
N LEU A 11 20.47 -51.18 -21.43
CA LEU A 11 20.06 -49.78 -21.39
C LEU A 11 19.78 -49.37 -19.94
N CYS A 12 20.72 -48.70 -19.27
CA CYS A 12 20.45 -48.02 -18.00
C CYS A 12 19.61 -46.76 -18.26
N LEU A 13 18.29 -46.88 -18.10
CA LEU A 13 17.39 -45.72 -18.00
C LEU A 13 17.61 -45.03 -16.64
N ALA A 14 18.43 -43.98 -16.62
CA ALA A 14 18.49 -43.06 -15.50
C ALA A 14 17.15 -42.30 -15.40
N ALA A 15 16.33 -42.64 -14.41
CA ALA A 15 15.13 -41.91 -14.06
C ALA A 15 15.51 -40.53 -13.50
N PHE A 16 15.56 -39.52 -14.37
CA PHE A 16 15.56 -38.12 -13.96
C PHE A 16 14.20 -37.82 -13.33
N SER A 17 14.12 -37.90 -12.00
CA SER A 17 12.99 -37.35 -11.27
C SER A 17 13.05 -35.83 -11.42
N PRO A 18 12.08 -35.16 -12.08
CA PRO A 18 12.03 -33.71 -12.05
C PRO A 18 11.82 -33.31 -10.59
N LEU A 19 12.80 -32.66 -9.99
CA LEU A 19 12.62 -31.94 -8.73
C LEU A 19 11.40 -31.03 -8.95
N ALA A 20 10.33 -31.29 -8.21
CA ALA A 20 9.14 -30.47 -8.27
C ALA A 20 9.56 -29.02 -8.01
N VAL A 21 9.54 -28.20 -9.05
CA VAL A 21 9.71 -26.75 -8.93
C VAL A 21 8.53 -26.30 -8.09
N GLN A 22 8.74 -26.15 -6.78
CA GLN A 22 7.76 -25.51 -5.91
C GLN A 22 7.61 -24.09 -6.42
N ALA A 23 6.51 -23.83 -7.13
CA ALA A 23 6.20 -22.50 -7.62
C ALA A 23 6.15 -21.54 -6.43
N ASP A 24 6.89 -20.44 -6.53
CA ASP A 24 6.84 -19.37 -5.55
C ASP A 24 5.39 -18.97 -5.34
N ILE A 25 4.95 -19.00 -4.09
CA ILE A 25 3.63 -18.49 -3.74
C ILE A 25 3.76 -17.03 -3.33
N THR A 26 2.66 -16.31 -3.43
CA THR A 26 2.59 -14.93 -2.95
C THR A 26 1.46 -14.76 -1.94
N ARG A 27 1.69 -13.91 -0.95
CA ARG A 27 0.68 -13.46 0.03
C ARG A 27 0.80 -11.95 0.21
N GLY A 28 -0.30 -11.30 0.57
CA GLY A 28 -0.36 -9.85 0.72
C GLY A 28 -0.90 -9.43 2.07
N CYS A 29 -0.75 -8.14 2.32
CA CYS A 29 -1.40 -7.40 3.39
C CYS A 29 -2.16 -6.22 2.78
N ASN A 30 -3.26 -5.81 3.41
CA ASN A 30 -3.94 -4.58 3.05
C ASN A 30 -3.34 -3.45 3.90
N VAL A 31 -2.88 -2.37 3.27
CA VAL A 31 -2.35 -1.19 3.96
C VAL A 31 -3.20 0.01 3.58
N VAL A 32 -3.61 0.81 4.56
CA VAL A 32 -4.43 2.02 4.35
C VAL A 32 -3.73 3.20 4.98
N ILE A 33 -3.71 4.33 4.27
CA ILE A 33 -3.29 5.63 4.78
C ILE A 33 -4.53 6.48 4.99
N PHE A 34 -4.65 7.10 6.17
CA PHE A 34 -5.76 7.97 6.50
C PHE A 34 -5.29 9.19 7.29
N SER A 35 -6.07 10.28 7.20
CA SER A 35 -5.93 11.45 8.07
C SER A 35 -7.00 11.47 9.15
N SER A 36 -6.69 12.13 10.26
CA SER A 36 -7.63 12.50 11.33
C SER A 36 -7.21 13.86 11.90
N ASN A 37 -8.17 14.69 12.26
CA ASN A 37 -7.94 15.94 13.00
C ASN A 37 -8.27 15.74 14.49
N SER A 38 -7.75 16.61 15.33
CA SER A 38 -7.93 16.59 16.80
C SER A 38 -9.30 17.12 17.23
N ASN A 39 -9.90 18.00 16.44
CA ASN A 39 -11.10 18.78 16.80
C ASN A 39 -12.43 18.26 16.20
N PHE A 40 -12.39 17.22 15.37
CA PHE A 40 -13.58 16.64 14.76
C PHE A 40 -13.69 15.17 15.20
N VAL A 41 -14.91 14.76 15.57
CA VAL A 41 -15.33 13.36 15.79
C VAL A 41 -14.53 12.43 14.89
N PRO A 42 -13.99 11.27 15.34
CA PRO A 42 -12.91 10.55 14.65
C PRO A 42 -13.34 10.02 13.28
N THR A 43 -13.43 10.93 12.31
CA THR A 43 -13.70 10.66 10.92
C THR A 43 -12.34 10.42 10.30
N HIS A 44 -11.89 9.17 10.42
CA HIS A 44 -10.75 8.72 9.65
C HIS A 44 -11.07 8.91 8.16
N ARG A 45 -10.28 9.74 7.48
CA ARG A 45 -10.42 9.99 6.04
C ARG A 45 -9.38 9.17 5.31
N THR A 46 -9.83 8.13 4.59
CA THR A 46 -8.93 7.33 3.77
C THR A 46 -8.36 8.17 2.63
N LEU A 47 -7.04 8.31 2.60
CA LEU A 47 -6.32 9.04 1.56
C LEU A 47 -5.90 8.10 0.42
N ALA A 48 -5.46 6.89 0.78
CA ALA A 48 -4.98 5.90 -0.15
C ALA A 48 -4.99 4.49 0.45
N GLU A 49 -4.98 3.50 -0.43
CA GLU A 49 -4.68 2.10 -0.12
C GLU A 49 -3.34 1.72 -0.75
N ILE A 50 -2.60 0.82 -0.12
CA ILE A 50 -1.39 0.22 -0.67
C ILE A 50 -1.59 -1.28 -0.71
N LYS A 51 -1.64 -1.80 -1.93
CA LYS A 51 -1.65 -3.23 -2.20
C LYS A 51 -0.23 -3.75 -2.04
N THR A 52 -0.03 -4.75 -1.19
CA THR A 52 1.30 -5.33 -0.94
C THR A 52 1.33 -6.81 -1.31
N GLN A 53 2.49 -7.27 -1.75
CA GLN A 53 2.72 -8.67 -2.07
C GLN A 53 4.11 -9.07 -1.59
N GLY A 54 4.23 -10.27 -1.05
CA GLY A 54 5.50 -10.89 -0.70
C GLY A 54 5.53 -12.31 -1.23
N SER A 55 6.68 -12.70 -1.78
CA SER A 55 6.92 -14.03 -2.33
C SER A 55 7.66 -14.92 -1.35
N CYS A 56 7.41 -16.23 -1.40
CA CYS A 56 8.10 -17.24 -0.60
C CYS A 56 8.00 -18.62 -1.27
N ARG A 57 8.90 -19.52 -0.89
CA ARG A 57 9.17 -20.76 -1.61
C ARG A 57 7.99 -21.74 -1.61
N ASN A 58 7.18 -21.75 -0.54
CA ASN A 58 6.04 -22.65 -0.42
C ASN A 58 5.02 -22.19 0.63
N LYS A 59 3.88 -22.92 0.72
CA LYS A 59 2.75 -22.62 1.60
C LYS A 59 3.10 -22.64 3.10
N SER A 60 4.06 -23.46 3.54
CA SER A 60 4.52 -23.46 4.94
C SER A 60 5.17 -22.14 5.35
N GLU A 61 5.65 -21.35 4.38
CA GLU A 61 6.24 -20.03 4.62
C GLU A 61 5.28 -18.86 4.44
N ALA A 62 3.96 -19.10 4.37
CA ALA A 62 2.97 -18.05 4.11
C ALA A 62 3.09 -16.83 5.05
N ASN A 63 3.47 -17.03 6.32
CA ASN A 63 3.68 -15.91 7.25
C ASN A 63 4.92 -15.08 6.89
N LYS A 64 5.97 -15.69 6.34
CA LYS A 64 7.16 -14.98 5.81
C LYS A 64 6.80 -14.18 4.56
N CYS A 65 6.00 -14.75 3.64
CA CYS A 65 5.43 -14.00 2.52
C CYS A 65 4.70 -12.72 3.02
N ARG A 66 3.81 -12.85 4.02
CA ARG A 66 3.07 -11.71 4.57
C ARG A 66 3.98 -10.70 5.27
N SER A 67 4.99 -11.15 6.01
CA SER A 67 5.97 -10.24 6.63
C SER A 67 6.76 -9.43 5.59
N ARG A 68 7.14 -10.05 4.47
CA ARG A 68 7.75 -9.34 3.32
C ARG A 68 6.80 -8.33 2.71
N ALA A 69 5.53 -8.70 2.53
CA ALA A 69 4.48 -7.79 2.04
C ALA A 69 4.28 -6.59 2.99
N TYR A 70 4.18 -6.85 4.29
CA TYR A 70 4.09 -5.83 5.33
C TYR A 70 5.27 -4.84 5.26
N ASN A 71 6.50 -5.35 5.17
CA ASN A 71 7.69 -4.51 5.07
C ASN A 71 7.73 -3.68 3.77
N ALA A 72 7.30 -4.25 2.64
CA ALA A 72 7.18 -3.49 1.40
C ALA A 72 6.14 -2.36 1.52
N GLY A 73 5.00 -2.64 2.16
CA GLY A 73 3.99 -1.63 2.49
C GLY A 73 4.54 -0.53 3.38
N LYS A 74 5.20 -0.89 4.49
CA LYS A 74 5.84 0.05 5.41
C LYS A 74 6.88 0.93 4.70
N SER A 75 7.70 0.36 3.83
CA SER A 75 8.67 1.13 3.03
C SER A 75 7.97 2.14 2.12
N CYS A 76 6.96 1.70 1.35
CA CYS A 76 6.19 2.60 0.50
C CYS A 76 5.53 3.74 1.30
N VAL A 77 4.89 3.42 2.42
CA VAL A 77 4.29 4.40 3.34
C VAL A 77 5.31 5.45 3.79
N ASN A 78 6.49 5.02 4.24
CA ASN A 78 7.54 5.93 4.72
C ASN A 78 8.11 6.79 3.60
N ASP A 79 8.39 6.20 2.44
CA ASP A 79 8.92 6.92 1.28
C ASP A 79 7.89 7.93 0.75
N LEU A 80 6.61 7.57 0.71
CA LEU A 80 5.54 8.46 0.28
C LEU A 80 5.38 9.64 1.23
N TRP A 81 5.52 9.41 2.54
CA TRP A 81 5.53 10.49 3.53
C TRP A 81 6.75 11.39 3.35
N ALA A 82 7.95 10.84 3.19
CA ALA A 82 9.16 11.62 2.96
C ALA A 82 9.07 12.47 1.70
N ALA A 83 8.51 11.91 0.61
CA ALA A 83 8.33 12.57 -0.68
C ALA A 83 7.07 13.46 -0.77
N ARG A 84 6.31 13.67 0.32
CA ARG A 84 5.01 14.37 0.25
C ARG A 84 5.08 15.76 -0.37
N TRP A 85 6.20 16.46 -0.21
CA TRP A 85 6.45 17.80 -0.75
C TRP A 85 6.89 17.82 -2.22
N THR A 86 7.19 16.65 -2.80
CA THR A 86 7.62 16.54 -4.21
C THR A 86 6.47 16.26 -5.16
N HIS A 87 5.23 16.17 -4.64
CA HIS A 87 4.01 15.95 -5.41
C HIS A 87 4.05 14.73 -6.33
N SER A 88 4.77 13.68 -5.93
CA SER A 88 5.00 12.49 -6.75
C SER A 88 4.93 11.21 -5.94
N VAL A 89 4.61 10.11 -6.61
CA VAL A 89 4.60 8.77 -6.02
C VAL A 89 6.02 8.18 -6.12
N PRO A 90 6.65 7.73 -5.01
CA PRO A 90 7.94 7.07 -5.02
C PRO A 90 7.92 5.73 -5.78
N LEU A 91 9.09 5.27 -6.22
CA LEU A 91 9.21 4.00 -6.94
C LEU A 91 8.79 2.80 -6.08
N SER A 92 9.08 2.83 -4.77
CA SER A 92 8.67 1.79 -3.81
C SER A 92 7.15 1.60 -3.73
N CYS A 93 6.39 2.60 -4.17
CA CYS A 93 4.93 2.59 -4.22
C CYS A 93 4.34 2.30 -5.61
N LYS A 94 5.16 2.07 -6.64
CA LYS A 94 4.70 1.85 -8.03
C LYS A 94 4.75 0.38 -8.46
N THR A 95 5.42 -0.48 -7.71
CA THR A 95 5.82 -1.80 -8.21
C THR A 95 4.97 -2.93 -7.63
N LEU A 96 4.09 -3.47 -8.46
CA LEU A 96 3.63 -4.87 -8.40
C LEU A 96 3.73 -5.44 -9.82
N SER A 97 4.87 -6.05 -10.18
CA SER A 97 5.00 -6.78 -11.44
C SER A 97 5.57 -8.18 -11.21
N GLY A 98 4.93 -9.17 -11.86
CA GLY A 98 5.53 -10.49 -12.13
C GLY A 98 5.84 -11.40 -10.94
N GLY A 99 5.10 -11.33 -9.83
CA GLY A 99 5.23 -12.31 -8.73
C GLY A 99 6.35 -12.04 -7.72
N ARG A 100 6.97 -10.85 -7.74
CA ARG A 100 7.98 -10.43 -6.76
C ARG A 100 7.37 -9.71 -5.55
N THR A 101 8.17 -9.57 -4.49
CA THR A 101 7.83 -8.77 -3.31
C THR A 101 7.75 -7.29 -3.69
N GLY A 102 6.69 -6.58 -3.29
CA GLY A 102 6.49 -5.18 -3.66
C GLY A 102 5.23 -4.55 -3.08
N ALA A 103 5.01 -3.28 -3.43
CA ALA A 103 3.89 -2.47 -3.01
C ALA A 103 3.41 -1.56 -4.16
N ARG A 104 2.09 -1.38 -4.24
CA ARG A 104 1.45 -0.48 -5.19
C ARG A 104 0.43 0.39 -4.48
N LEU A 105 0.66 1.70 -4.54
CA LEU A 105 -0.27 2.72 -4.09
C LEU A 105 -1.47 2.80 -5.04
N VAL A 106 -2.64 2.92 -4.44
CA VAL A 106 -3.92 3.17 -5.09
C VAL A 106 -4.57 4.32 -4.35
N TRP A 107 -4.73 5.44 -5.02
CA TRP A 107 -5.36 6.60 -4.41
C TRP A 107 -6.85 6.39 -4.18
N ASN A 108 -7.38 6.96 -3.09
CA ASN A 108 -8.81 6.97 -2.86
C ASN A 108 -9.49 7.99 -3.77
N GLY A 109 -10.14 7.51 -4.83
CA GLY A 109 -10.88 8.32 -5.79
C GLY A 109 -10.02 9.30 -6.61
N ILE A 110 -10.71 10.03 -7.48
CA ILE A 110 -10.16 11.11 -8.30
C ILE A 110 -10.69 12.43 -7.76
N ILE A 111 -9.79 13.37 -7.49
CA ILE A 111 -10.13 14.74 -7.09
C ILE A 111 -9.65 15.64 -8.23
N ALA A 112 -10.61 16.28 -8.92
CA ALA A 112 -10.32 17.06 -10.11
C ALA A 112 -9.55 18.37 -9.83
N GLN A 113 -9.66 18.87 -8.61
CA GLN A 113 -9.24 20.23 -8.21
C GLN A 113 -7.85 20.26 -7.56
N LEU A 114 -7.13 19.13 -7.51
CA LEU A 114 -5.83 19.07 -6.84
C LEU A 114 -4.77 19.85 -7.63
N PRO A 115 -4.07 20.82 -7.00
CA PRO A 115 -3.11 21.69 -7.69
C PRO A 115 -2.02 20.95 -8.46
N ASN A 116 -1.54 19.83 -7.91
CA ASN A 116 -0.47 19.01 -8.51
C ASN A 116 -1.00 17.65 -8.98
N GLY A 117 -2.31 17.59 -9.28
CA GLY A 117 -2.97 16.38 -9.75
C GLY A 117 -3.10 15.29 -8.69
N ASN A 118 -3.54 14.11 -9.14
CA ASN A 118 -3.99 13.04 -8.25
C ASN A 118 -2.89 12.24 -7.55
N ASN A 119 -1.62 12.55 -7.84
CA ASN A 119 -0.44 11.83 -7.36
C ASN A 119 0.29 12.50 -6.18
N SER A 120 -0.31 13.53 -5.59
CA SER A 120 0.25 14.25 -4.45
C SER A 120 -0.42 13.80 -3.14
N LEU A 121 0.36 13.22 -2.22
CA LEU A 121 -0.12 12.93 -0.86
C LEU A 121 -0.47 14.23 -0.11
N LYS A 122 0.37 15.27 -0.25
CA LYS A 122 0.15 16.58 0.35
C LYS A 122 -1.20 17.18 -0.06
N ASP A 123 -1.45 17.27 -1.36
CA ASP A 123 -2.64 17.94 -1.87
C ASP A 123 -3.90 17.18 -1.44
N ARG A 124 -3.82 15.85 -1.31
CA ARG A 124 -4.91 15.03 -0.79
C ARG A 124 -5.16 15.27 0.69
N ILE A 125 -4.12 15.35 1.52
CA ILE A 125 -4.25 15.72 2.93
C ILE A 125 -4.96 17.07 3.05
N GLU A 126 -4.48 18.07 2.30
CA GLU A 126 -5.01 19.43 2.34
C GLU A 126 -6.47 19.49 1.85
N PHE A 127 -6.78 18.84 0.73
CA PHE A 127 -8.13 18.80 0.19
C PHE A 127 -9.12 18.13 1.15
N GLU A 128 -8.79 16.94 1.65
CA GLU A 128 -9.66 16.19 2.58
C GLU A 128 -9.88 16.97 3.88
N SER A 129 -8.90 17.75 4.32
CA SER A 129 -8.97 18.55 5.54
C SER A 129 -9.76 19.85 5.36
N CYS A 130 -9.64 20.50 4.19
CA CYS A 130 -10.13 21.87 3.99
C CYS A 130 -11.42 21.98 3.17
N CYS A 131 -11.76 20.98 2.36
CA CYS A 131 -12.78 21.11 1.31
C CYS A 131 -14.03 20.23 1.50
N ARG A 132 -14.01 19.27 2.43
CA ARG A 132 -15.18 18.43 2.74
C ARG A 132 -16.26 19.21 3.51
N ALA A 133 -17.45 18.62 3.63
CA ALA A 133 -18.57 19.24 4.36
C ALA A 133 -18.23 19.51 5.83
N ASP A 134 -17.43 18.62 6.43
CA ASP A 134 -16.93 18.68 7.80
C ASP A 134 -15.52 19.29 7.92
N ARG A 135 -15.18 20.21 7.01
CA ARG A 135 -13.87 20.85 6.92
C ARG A 135 -13.43 21.59 8.20
N LEU A 136 -12.13 21.62 8.39
CA LEU A 136 -11.45 22.51 9.34
C LEU A 136 -11.65 23.97 8.93
N GLN A 137 -12.08 24.86 9.83
CA GLN A 137 -12.37 26.24 9.44
C GLN A 137 -11.12 27.10 9.20
N GLY A 138 -10.07 26.93 10.02
CA GLY A 138 -8.86 27.74 10.00
C GLY A 138 -7.58 26.91 9.89
N SER A 139 -6.58 27.25 10.71
CA SER A 139 -5.34 26.47 10.80
C SER A 139 -5.45 25.40 11.90
N ASP A 140 -5.01 24.19 11.60
CA ASP A 140 -4.99 23.08 12.56
C ASP A 140 -3.91 22.06 12.21
N THR A 141 -3.66 21.14 13.14
CA THR A 141 -2.83 19.97 12.95
C THR A 141 -3.67 18.79 12.47
N VAL A 142 -3.20 18.14 11.41
CA VAL A 142 -3.73 16.88 10.90
C VAL A 142 -2.78 15.74 11.22
N HIS A 143 -3.29 14.70 11.86
CA HIS A 143 -2.56 13.47 12.09
C HIS A 143 -2.74 12.55 10.89
N VAL A 144 -1.63 12.22 10.22
CA VAL A 144 -1.63 11.21 9.16
C VAL A 144 -1.15 9.90 9.74
N LYS A 145 -1.90 8.84 9.48
CA LYS A 145 -1.70 7.51 10.05
C LYS A 145 -1.74 6.47 8.94
N TRP A 146 -1.15 5.33 9.21
CA TRP A 146 -1.31 4.16 8.36
C TRP A 146 -1.51 2.91 9.20
N VAL A 147 -2.25 1.96 8.64
CA VAL A 147 -2.50 0.66 9.25
C VAL A 147 -2.37 -0.42 8.18
N ALA A 148 -1.61 -1.47 8.49
CA ALA A 148 -1.63 -2.73 7.78
C ALA A 148 -2.52 -3.73 8.51
N THR A 149 -3.30 -4.50 7.75
CA THR A 149 -4.13 -5.59 8.24
C THR A 149 -4.00 -6.84 7.35
N GLY A 150 -4.22 -8.01 7.95
CA GLY A 150 -4.26 -9.29 7.26
C GLY A 150 -4.09 -10.46 8.22
N ASP A 151 -3.69 -11.63 7.74
CA ASP A 151 -3.38 -12.77 8.63
C ASP A 151 -2.00 -12.61 9.30
N LYS A 152 -1.61 -13.63 10.07
CA LYS A 152 -0.29 -13.75 10.72
C LYS A 152 0.85 -13.38 9.74
N GLY A 153 1.61 -12.37 10.14
CA GLY A 153 2.70 -11.78 9.34
C GLY A 153 2.38 -10.39 8.78
N CYS A 154 1.12 -9.93 8.79
CA CYS A 154 0.73 -8.59 8.35
C CYS A 154 0.83 -7.49 9.42
N GLY A 155 1.43 -7.81 10.56
CA GLY A 155 1.68 -6.87 11.65
C GLY A 155 2.18 -7.59 12.90
N PRO A 156 2.75 -6.85 13.87
CA PRO A 156 3.27 -7.41 15.11
C PRO A 156 2.17 -7.78 16.11
N SER A 157 1.02 -7.14 16.04
CA SER A 157 -0.03 -7.23 17.05
C SER A 157 -1.26 -7.96 16.51
N ARG A 158 -1.98 -8.68 17.38
CA ARG A 158 -3.25 -9.35 17.04
C ARG A 158 -4.42 -8.53 17.58
N SER A 159 -5.39 -8.17 16.73
CA SER A 159 -6.61 -7.47 17.14
C SER A 159 -7.83 -8.22 16.65
N GLY A 160 -8.85 -8.34 17.51
CA GLY A 160 -10.12 -9.00 17.19
C GLY A 160 -10.00 -10.44 16.67
N ASN A 161 -11.00 -10.84 15.87
CA ASN A 161 -11.22 -12.22 15.42
C ASN A 161 -10.34 -12.59 14.20
N LYS A 162 -9.02 -12.71 14.43
CA LYS A 162 -8.00 -13.32 13.55
C LYS A 162 -7.22 -12.38 12.61
N SER A 163 -7.32 -11.06 12.75
CA SER A 163 -6.45 -10.15 12.00
C SER A 163 -5.21 -9.76 12.82
N PHE A 164 -4.07 -9.75 12.13
CA PHE A 164 -2.85 -9.11 12.60
C PHE A 164 -2.82 -7.70 12.05
N PHE A 165 -2.45 -6.76 12.91
CA PHE A 165 -2.37 -5.36 12.61
C PHE A 165 -1.01 -4.80 12.98
N GLY A 166 -0.54 -3.85 12.17
CA GLY A 166 0.65 -3.08 12.43
C GLY A 166 0.49 -1.72 11.79
N GLY A 167 0.75 -0.65 12.51
CA GLY A 167 0.54 0.69 12.01
C GLY A 167 1.22 1.69 12.91
N SER A 168 1.35 2.91 12.41
CA SER A 168 1.87 4.02 13.19
C SER A 168 1.19 5.31 12.75
N THR A 169 1.19 6.29 13.64
CA THR A 169 1.09 7.68 13.23
C THR A 169 2.43 8.06 12.63
N PHE A 170 2.43 8.81 11.53
CA PHE A 170 3.67 9.45 11.10
C PHE A 170 4.07 10.46 12.18
N GLU A 171 5.33 10.43 12.63
CA GLU A 171 5.81 11.18 13.81
C GLU A 171 5.71 12.72 13.69
N ALA A 172 5.20 13.26 12.58
CA ALA A 172 5.04 14.69 12.37
C ALA A 172 3.56 15.04 12.15
N GLU A 173 3.03 15.80 13.10
CA GLU A 173 1.84 16.63 12.95
C GLU A 173 1.94 17.45 11.65
N TYR A 174 0.94 17.33 10.76
CA TYR A 174 0.89 18.09 9.51
C TYR A 174 0.07 19.35 9.72
N GLY A 175 0.72 20.51 9.79
CA GLY A 175 0.03 21.79 9.87
C GLY A 175 -0.66 22.13 8.55
N VAL A 176 -1.95 22.46 8.62
CA VAL A 176 -2.76 22.92 7.48
C VAL A 176 -3.31 24.29 7.79
N ASN A 177 -3.26 25.23 6.85
CA ASN A 177 -3.97 26.51 6.93
C ASN A 177 -5.10 26.54 5.89
N CYS A 178 -6.30 26.12 6.30
CA CYS A 178 -7.43 26.01 5.37
C CYS A 178 -7.98 27.36 4.90
N THR A 179 -7.75 28.45 5.63
CA THR A 179 -8.11 29.80 5.18
C THR A 179 -7.30 30.16 3.94
N SER A 180 -5.96 30.11 4.05
CA SER A 180 -5.07 30.45 2.95
C SER A 180 -5.22 29.51 1.75
N LEU A 181 -5.38 28.20 1.99
CA LEU A 181 -5.57 27.22 0.91
C LEU A 181 -6.88 27.43 0.15
N ARG A 182 -7.96 27.85 0.82
CA ARG A 182 -9.23 28.17 0.15
C ARG A 182 -9.16 29.47 -0.64
N GLU A 183 -8.50 30.49 -0.10
CA GLU A 183 -8.24 31.74 -0.82
C GLU A 183 -7.41 31.49 -2.09
N ALA A 184 -6.50 30.52 -2.05
CA ALA A 184 -5.77 30.02 -3.20
C ALA A 184 -6.59 29.11 -4.14
N GLY A 185 -7.87 28.87 -3.83
CA GLY A 185 -8.81 28.15 -4.70
C GLY A 185 -8.82 26.62 -4.56
N LEU A 186 -8.19 26.03 -3.52
CA LEU A 186 -8.07 24.57 -3.37
C LEU A 186 -9.40 23.81 -3.45
N CYS A 187 -10.49 24.41 -2.95
CA CYS A 187 -11.81 23.78 -2.88
C CYS A 187 -12.72 24.14 -4.05
N GLY A 188 -12.16 24.77 -5.10
CA GLY A 188 -12.93 25.37 -6.18
C GLY A 188 -13.67 26.64 -5.75
N THR A 189 -14.35 27.27 -6.71
CA THR A 189 -15.18 28.45 -6.45
C THR A 189 -16.38 28.05 -5.59
N PRO A 190 -16.73 28.80 -4.53
CA PRO A 190 -17.98 28.58 -3.83
C PRO A 190 -19.11 28.70 -4.83
N THR A 191 -19.87 27.62 -5.06
CA THR A 191 -21.16 27.74 -5.70
C THR A 191 -21.99 28.64 -4.80
N ARG A 192 -22.21 29.90 -5.21
CA ARG A 192 -23.28 30.72 -4.67
C ARG A 192 -24.57 29.98 -4.99
N THR A 193 -25.05 29.16 -4.06
CA THR A 193 -26.46 28.83 -4.01
C THR A 193 -27.17 30.14 -3.69
N ASN A 194 -27.67 30.79 -4.74
CA ASN A 194 -28.65 31.85 -4.56
C ASN A 194 -29.77 31.27 -3.70
N LYS A 195 -30.08 31.98 -2.62
CA LYS A 195 -31.25 31.75 -1.78
C LYS A 195 -32.52 31.79 -2.62
#